data_AF-A9KQD8-F1
#
_entry.id   AF-A9KQD8-F1
#
_cell.length_a   1.000
_cell.length_b   1.000
_cell.length_c   1.000
_cell.angle_alpha   90.00
_cell.angle_beta   90.00
_cell.angle_gamma   90.00
#
_symmetry.space_group_name_H-M   'P 1'
#
loop_
_entity.id
_entity.type
_entity.pdbx_description
1 polymer ?
#
loop_
_entity_poly.entity_id
_entity_poly.type
_entity_poly.pdbx_seq_one_letter_code
_entity_poly.pdbx_strand_id
1 'polypeptide(L)'
;MNIKKRILSILISCTLLAGLFNSITTLAAETDRYSLMKNKAILSLLENLNETGDFSAVLSLKDYDNSERYFYLPFLTGGYLIYDKKLDIIHEYSTTESNKYINDQNDLYYLGALSYYQKQNDMYIEIPTGNPIDNTTFSEIAMDLNSNLSMRSISPSTHYNLQNKSNTIRGIAIYISILIH
;
A
#
# COMPACT_ATOMS: atom_id res chain seq x y z
N MET A 1 53.21 11.29 -17.18
CA MET A 1 52.00 11.38 -16.31
C MET A 1 51.59 9.97 -15.92
N ASN A 2 51.58 9.66 -14.62
CA ASN A 2 51.68 8.28 -14.10
C ASN A 2 50.31 7.57 -14.12
N ILE A 3 50.16 6.46 -14.85
CA ILE A 3 48.92 5.67 -15.01
C ILE A 3 48.25 5.32 -13.67
N LYS A 4 49.06 5.11 -12.62
CA LYS A 4 48.58 4.86 -11.24
C LYS A 4 47.73 6.01 -10.67
N LYS A 5 48.02 7.27 -11.05
CA LYS A 5 47.22 8.43 -10.61
C LYS A 5 45.85 8.50 -11.31
N ARG A 6 45.76 8.03 -12.57
CA ARG A 6 44.49 7.99 -13.32
C ARG A 6 43.51 6.96 -12.77
N ILE A 7 44.00 5.79 -12.33
CA ILE A 7 43.16 4.73 -11.75
C ILE A 7 42.60 5.15 -10.39
N LEU A 8 43.41 5.84 -9.57
CA LEU A 8 42.98 6.34 -8.26
C LEU A 8 41.90 7.43 -8.39
N SER A 9 41.99 8.30 -9.40
CA SER A 9 40.97 9.33 -9.67
C SER A 9 39.63 8.75 -10.15
N ILE A 10 39.64 7.63 -10.88
CA ILE A 10 38.41 6.98 -11.37
C ILE A 10 37.67 6.27 -10.23
N LEU A 11 38.39 5.64 -9.29
CA LEU A 11 37.76 4.98 -8.13
C LEU A 11 37.01 5.97 -7.22
N ILE A 12 37.55 7.18 -7.02
CA ILE A 12 36.94 8.22 -6.18
C ILE A 12 35.67 8.82 -6.84
N SER A 13 35.62 8.88 -8.17
CA SER A 13 34.40 9.33 -8.88
C SER A 13 33.25 8.32 -8.81
N CYS A 14 33.53 7.02 -8.76
CA CYS A 14 32.48 6.00 -8.61
C CYS A 14 31.86 5.99 -7.21
N THR A 15 32.63 6.29 -6.16
CA THR A 15 32.12 6.36 -4.78
C THR A 15 31.19 7.55 -4.52
N LEU A 16 31.35 8.66 -5.26
CA LEU A 16 30.44 9.82 -5.16
C LEU A 16 29.10 9.57 -5.87
N LEU A 17 29.08 8.77 -6.95
CA LEU A 17 27.83 8.39 -7.62
C LEU A 17 27.01 7.39 -6.81
N ALA A 18 27.65 6.51 -6.02
CA ALA A 18 26.94 5.54 -5.18
C ALA A 18 26.05 6.22 -4.10
N GLY A 19 26.40 7.43 -3.66
CA GLY A 19 25.63 8.20 -2.68
C GLY A 19 24.36 8.88 -3.24
N LEU A 20 24.22 9.00 -4.56
CA LEU A 20 23.06 9.66 -5.19
C LEU A 20 21.82 8.74 -5.32
N PHE A 21 22.00 7.42 -5.22
CA PHE A 21 20.89 6.48 -5.36
C PHE A 21 19.97 6.45 -4.14
N ASN A 22 20.48 6.76 -2.94
CA ASN A 22 19.67 6.78 -1.73
C ASN A 22 18.72 7.99 -1.67
N SER A 23 19.14 9.16 -2.18
CA SER A 23 18.34 10.38 -2.12
C SER A 23 17.04 10.33 -2.94
N ILE A 24 17.00 9.49 -3.99
CA ILE A 24 15.81 9.33 -4.84
C ILE A 24 14.72 8.56 -4.10
N THR A 25 15.10 7.50 -3.36
CA THR A 25 14.16 6.67 -2.60
C THR A 25 13.50 7.45 -1.47
N THR A 26 14.26 8.29 -0.75
CA THR A 26 13.72 9.13 0.32
C THR A 26 12.75 10.20 -0.21
N LEU A 27 13.05 10.80 -1.37
CA LEU A 27 12.19 11.81 -1.97
C LEU A 27 10.85 11.24 -2.45
N ALA A 28 10.86 10.02 -3.03
CA ALA A 28 9.65 9.34 -3.47
C ALA A 28 8.72 9.01 -2.27
N ALA A 29 9.27 8.44 -1.21
CA ALA A 29 8.53 8.13 0.02
C ALA A 29 7.95 9.40 0.69
N GLU A 30 8.70 10.50 0.74
CA GLU A 30 8.22 11.77 1.27
C GLU A 30 7.07 12.37 0.43
N THR A 31 7.17 12.27 -0.90
CA THR A 31 6.15 12.75 -1.82
C THR A 31 4.84 11.98 -1.66
N ASP A 32 4.93 10.64 -1.58
CA ASP A 32 3.76 9.79 -1.37
C ASP A 32 3.11 10.04 -0.02
N ARG A 33 3.90 10.15 1.06
CA ARG A 33 3.38 10.51 2.38
C ARG A 33 2.63 11.84 2.37
N TYR A 34 3.18 12.87 1.73
CA TYR A 34 2.52 14.17 1.60
C TYR A 34 1.21 14.08 0.81
N SER A 35 1.17 13.25 -0.24
CA SER A 35 -0.05 13.00 -1.00
C SER A 35 -1.13 12.34 -0.12
N LEU A 36 -0.76 11.34 0.67
CA LEU A 36 -1.68 10.65 1.60
C LEU A 36 -2.26 11.59 2.65
N MET A 37 -1.44 12.48 3.22
CA MET A 37 -1.89 13.49 4.19
C MET A 37 -2.94 14.46 3.64
N LYS A 38 -3.08 14.55 2.32
CA LYS A 38 -4.04 15.41 1.62
C LYS A 38 -5.14 14.63 0.92
N ASN A 39 -5.12 13.31 0.98
CA ASN A 39 -6.08 12.48 0.28
C ASN A 39 -7.47 12.59 0.93
N LYS A 40 -8.48 12.97 0.16
CA LYS A 40 -9.83 13.23 0.67
C LYS A 40 -10.53 11.97 1.19
N ALA A 41 -10.34 10.82 0.55
CA ALA A 41 -10.95 9.57 0.98
C ALA A 41 -10.40 9.15 2.35
N ILE A 42 -9.07 9.21 2.53
CA ILE A 42 -8.40 8.94 3.80
C ILE A 42 -8.89 9.90 4.89
N LEU A 43 -8.83 11.21 4.64
CA LEU A 43 -9.21 12.22 5.63
C LEU A 43 -10.68 12.11 6.03
N SER A 44 -11.57 11.85 5.07
CA SER A 44 -12.99 11.67 5.35
C SER A 44 -13.27 10.43 6.19
N LEU A 45 -12.60 9.30 5.91
CA LEU A 45 -12.76 8.10 6.74
C LEU A 45 -12.24 8.35 8.17
N LEU A 46 -11.06 8.95 8.30
CA LEU A 46 -10.48 9.26 9.62
C LEU A 46 -11.41 10.18 10.43
N GLU A 47 -11.95 11.24 9.82
CA GLU A 47 -12.92 12.13 10.47
C GLU A 47 -14.17 11.37 10.92
N ASN A 48 -14.75 10.54 10.06
CA ASN A 48 -15.95 9.75 10.38
C ASN A 48 -15.73 8.73 11.50
N LEU A 49 -14.52 8.17 11.59
CA LEU A 49 -14.15 7.24 12.66
C LEU A 49 -13.69 7.95 13.93
N ASN A 50 -13.57 9.29 13.91
CA ASN A 50 -12.93 10.08 14.96
C ASN A 50 -11.52 9.58 15.27
N GLU A 51 -10.77 9.27 14.21
CA GLU A 51 -9.41 8.73 14.24
C GLU A 51 -8.39 9.69 13.66
N THR A 52 -7.12 9.47 13.99
CA THR A 52 -5.99 10.18 13.39
C THR A 52 -4.99 9.16 12.85
N GLY A 53 -4.62 9.28 11.58
CA GLY A 53 -3.59 8.45 10.97
C GLY A 53 -2.18 8.83 11.43
N ASP A 54 -1.34 7.85 11.71
CA ASP A 54 0.09 8.03 11.90
C ASP A 54 0.80 7.98 10.54
N PHE A 55 0.85 9.13 9.89
CA PHE A 55 1.50 9.27 8.58
C PHE A 55 3.02 9.06 8.65
N SER A 56 3.63 9.04 9.84
CA SER A 56 5.07 8.76 9.99
C SER A 56 5.41 7.28 9.89
N ALA A 57 4.43 6.40 10.10
CA ALA A 57 4.56 4.95 10.10
C ALA A 57 3.86 4.27 8.89
N VAL A 58 3.73 5.00 7.78
CA VAL A 58 3.15 4.47 6.55
C VAL A 58 4.08 3.44 5.92
N LEU A 59 3.50 2.34 5.43
CA LEU A 59 4.22 1.32 4.67
C LEU A 59 3.59 1.14 3.29
N SER A 60 4.42 1.04 2.26
CA SER A 60 4.01 0.64 0.91
C SER A 60 3.86 -0.87 0.81
N LEU A 61 2.81 -1.35 0.14
CA LEU A 61 2.64 -2.76 -0.23
C LEU A 61 2.60 -2.89 -1.76
N LYS A 62 3.13 -4.01 -2.25
CA LYS A 62 3.29 -4.28 -3.68
C LYS A 62 2.04 -4.89 -4.29
N ASP A 63 1.75 -4.51 -5.53
CA ASP A 63 0.79 -5.20 -6.39
C ASP A 63 1.48 -6.33 -7.17
N TYR A 64 0.71 -7.09 -7.97
CA TYR A 64 1.20 -8.23 -8.75
C TYR A 64 2.36 -7.91 -9.71
N ASP A 65 2.47 -6.66 -10.16
CA ASP A 65 3.51 -6.18 -11.06
C ASP A 65 4.75 -5.61 -10.32
N ASN A 66 4.80 -5.79 -8.99
CA ASN A 66 5.81 -5.21 -8.07
C ASN A 66 5.71 -3.70 -7.89
N SER A 67 4.68 -3.03 -8.40
CA SER A 67 4.48 -1.60 -8.13
C SER A 67 4.03 -1.36 -6.70
N GLU A 68 4.53 -0.28 -6.08
CA GLU A 68 4.04 0.21 -4.80
C GLU A 68 2.71 0.95 -5.01
N ARG A 69 1.63 0.18 -4.91
CA ARG A 69 0.27 0.66 -5.18
C ARG A 69 -0.52 0.93 -3.91
N TYR A 70 -0.31 0.10 -2.89
CA TYR A 70 -1.11 0.12 -1.68
C TYR A 70 -0.35 0.76 -0.54
N PHE A 71 -1.05 1.49 0.33
CA PHE A 71 -0.47 2.12 1.50
C PHE A 71 -1.19 1.68 2.76
N TYR A 72 -0.45 1.05 3.65
CA TYR A 72 -0.87 0.79 5.02
C TYR A 72 -0.64 2.06 5.85
N LEU A 73 -1.71 2.58 6.46
CA LEU A 73 -1.68 3.72 7.35
C LEU A 73 -2.23 3.29 8.73
N PRO A 74 -1.37 3.15 9.74
CA PRO A 74 -1.83 2.88 11.11
C PRO A 74 -2.55 4.09 11.71
N PHE A 75 -3.45 3.86 12.66
CA PHE A 75 -4.08 4.92 13.45
C PHE A 75 -3.30 5.15 14.75
N LEU A 76 -3.32 6.38 15.27
CA LEU A 76 -2.64 6.74 16.52
C LEU A 76 -3.23 6.06 17.76
N THR A 77 -4.50 5.66 17.71
CA THR A 77 -5.24 5.04 18.83
C THR A 77 -5.20 3.50 18.78
N GLY A 78 -4.66 2.93 17.71
CA GLY A 78 -4.79 1.51 17.36
C GLY A 78 -5.72 1.29 16.16
N GLY A 79 -5.42 0.28 15.34
CA GLY A 79 -6.09 0.10 14.05
C GLY A 79 -5.26 0.60 12.87
N TYR A 80 -5.87 0.56 11.68
CA TYR A 80 -5.23 0.92 10.42
C TYR A 80 -6.25 1.07 9.28
N LEU A 81 -5.79 1.59 8.16
CA LEU A 81 -6.41 1.42 6.85
C LEU A 81 -5.39 0.99 5.79
N ILE A 82 -5.86 0.39 4.70
CA ILE A 82 -5.09 0.11 3.48
C ILE A 82 -5.74 0.87 2.33
N TYR A 83 -5.02 1.84 1.78
CA TYR A 83 -5.45 2.69 0.68
C TYR A 83 -4.84 2.22 -0.65
N ASP A 84 -5.64 2.20 -1.72
CA ASP A 84 -5.22 1.89 -3.09
C ASP A 84 -4.99 3.19 -3.87
N LYS A 85 -3.73 3.51 -4.15
CA LYS A 85 -3.31 4.72 -4.88
C LYS A 85 -3.88 4.79 -6.29
N LYS A 86 -4.03 3.64 -6.96
CA LYS A 86 -4.42 3.56 -8.37
C LYS A 86 -5.91 3.82 -8.54
N LEU A 87 -6.71 3.32 -7.61
CA LEU A 87 -8.18 3.41 -7.66
C LEU A 87 -8.75 4.52 -6.77
N ASP A 88 -7.93 5.17 -5.94
CA ASP A 88 -8.34 6.19 -4.96
C ASP A 88 -9.44 5.71 -4.02
N ILE A 89 -9.27 4.50 -3.48
CA ILE A 89 -10.23 3.87 -2.56
C ILE A 89 -9.54 3.22 -1.36
N ILE A 90 -10.30 3.00 -0.29
CA ILE A 90 -9.83 2.32 0.92
C ILE A 90 -10.26 0.85 0.81
N HIS A 91 -9.30 -0.07 0.68
CA HIS A 91 -9.61 -1.50 0.52
C HIS A 91 -10.01 -2.17 1.84
N GLU A 92 -9.37 -1.75 2.93
CA GLU A 92 -9.51 -2.38 4.23
C GLU A 92 -9.28 -1.35 5.34
N TYR A 93 -9.97 -1.50 6.47
CA TYR A 93 -9.64 -0.78 7.69
C TYR A 93 -10.08 -1.55 8.94
N SER A 94 -9.46 -1.24 10.07
CA SER A 94 -9.80 -1.72 11.41
C SER A 94 -9.61 -0.58 12.41
N THR A 95 -10.52 -0.44 13.38
CA THR A 95 -10.45 0.59 14.43
C THR A 95 -9.94 0.06 15.78
N THR A 96 -9.55 -1.21 15.86
CA THR A 96 -9.31 -1.86 17.16
C THR A 96 -7.95 -2.53 17.26
N GLU A 97 -7.40 -3.05 16.16
CA GLU A 97 -6.13 -3.77 16.18
C GLU A 97 -5.29 -3.41 14.95
N SER A 98 -3.99 -3.26 15.15
CA SER A 98 -3.03 -3.17 14.05
C SER A 98 -3.03 -4.46 13.23
N ASN A 99 -2.62 -4.37 11.97
CA ASN A 99 -2.60 -5.54 11.10
C ASN A 99 -1.46 -6.48 11.49
N LYS A 100 -1.78 -7.65 12.04
CA LYS A 100 -0.78 -8.64 12.46
C LYS A 100 0.04 -9.27 11.32
N TYR A 101 -0.38 -9.10 10.08
CA TYR A 101 0.30 -9.63 8.90
C TYR A 101 1.26 -8.62 8.26
N ILE A 102 1.17 -7.34 8.65
CA ILE A 102 2.04 -6.28 8.14
C ILE A 102 3.10 -5.97 9.20
N ASN A 103 4.36 -5.96 8.76
CA ASN A 103 5.50 -5.53 9.57
C ASN A 103 6.54 -4.85 8.68
N ASP A 104 7.40 -4.04 9.29
CA ASP A 104 8.39 -3.18 8.61
C ASP A 104 9.50 -3.96 7.88
N GLN A 105 9.51 -5.29 7.94
CA GLN A 105 10.67 -6.10 7.58
C GLN A 105 10.55 -6.86 6.26
N ASN A 106 9.40 -6.82 5.57
CA ASN A 106 9.18 -7.70 4.43
C ASN A 106 8.63 -7.00 3.18
N ASP A 107 9.11 -7.45 2.01
CA ASP A 107 8.48 -7.22 0.72
C ASP A 107 7.11 -7.91 0.69
N LEU A 108 6.08 -7.16 1.08
CA LEU A 108 4.71 -7.63 1.18
C LEU A 108 3.93 -7.28 -0.08
N TYR A 109 3.22 -8.28 -0.61
CA TYR A 109 2.27 -8.10 -1.69
C TYR A 109 0.84 -8.16 -1.16
N TYR A 110 -0.06 -7.42 -1.80
CA TYR A 110 -1.44 -7.28 -1.35
C TYR A 110 -2.40 -7.37 -2.54
N LEU A 111 -3.37 -8.29 -2.46
CA LEU A 111 -4.43 -8.47 -3.48
C LEU A 111 -5.83 -8.28 -2.88
N GLY A 112 -6.00 -7.27 -2.03
CA GLY A 112 -7.28 -6.97 -1.40
C GLY A 112 -7.43 -7.56 0.01
N ALA A 113 -8.59 -7.31 0.62
CA ALA A 113 -8.75 -7.47 2.06
C ALA A 113 -8.38 -8.88 2.55
N LEU A 114 -7.58 -8.94 3.61
CA LEU A 114 -6.99 -10.16 4.18
C LEU A 114 -6.11 -10.99 3.24
N SER A 115 -5.77 -10.49 2.06
CA SER A 115 -5.01 -11.22 1.03
C SER A 115 -3.58 -10.67 0.96
N TYR A 116 -2.76 -11.09 1.93
CA TYR A 116 -1.35 -10.71 2.07
C TYR A 116 -0.44 -11.85 1.64
N TYR A 117 0.62 -11.52 0.89
CA TYR A 117 1.51 -12.52 0.35
C TYR A 117 2.97 -12.13 0.52
N GLN A 118 3.81 -13.14 0.67
CA GLN A 118 5.25 -13.01 0.57
C GLN A 118 5.74 -13.82 -0.62
N LYS A 119 6.59 -13.22 -1.45
CA LYS A 119 7.20 -13.93 -2.57
C LYS A 119 8.34 -14.82 -2.07
N GLN A 120 8.30 -16.09 -2.45
CA GLN A 120 9.34 -17.09 -2.17
C GLN A 120 9.65 -17.85 -3.48
N ASN A 121 10.80 -17.55 -4.08
CA ASN A 121 11.15 -18.02 -5.42
C ASN A 121 10.07 -17.63 -6.46
N ASP A 122 9.50 -18.61 -7.17
CA ASP A 122 8.47 -18.42 -8.19
C ASP A 122 7.03 -18.53 -7.65
N MET A 123 6.87 -18.59 -6.32
CA MET A 123 5.58 -18.72 -5.65
C MET A 123 5.31 -17.50 -4.75
N TYR A 124 4.03 -17.21 -4.56
CA TYR A 124 3.53 -16.28 -3.55
C TYR A 124 2.86 -17.09 -2.45
N ILE A 125 3.33 -16.92 -1.21
CA ILE A 125 2.78 -17.62 -0.05
C ILE A 125 1.80 -16.68 0.63
N GLU A 126 0.51 -17.06 0.68
CA GLU A 126 -0.52 -16.33 1.41
C GLU A 126 -0.22 -16.39 2.91
N ILE A 127 0.04 -15.25 3.55
CA ILE A 127 0.50 -15.18 4.94
C ILE A 127 -0.56 -15.74 5.92
N PRO A 128 -1.86 -15.39 5.80
CA PRO A 128 -2.86 -15.92 6.72
C PRO A 128 -3.05 -17.44 6.68
N THR A 129 -2.84 -18.09 5.53
CA THR A 129 -3.17 -19.51 5.33
C THR A 129 -1.93 -20.40 5.16
N GLY A 130 -0.79 -19.83 4.78
CA GLY A 130 0.41 -20.54 4.35
C GLY A 130 0.30 -21.17 2.95
N ASN A 131 -0.80 -20.92 2.21
CA ASN A 131 -1.02 -21.55 0.92
C ASN A 131 -0.14 -20.92 -0.17
N PRO A 132 0.61 -21.72 -0.93
CA PRO A 132 1.37 -21.23 -2.08
C PRO A 132 0.48 -21.08 -3.31
N ILE A 133 0.66 -19.98 -4.05
CA ILE A 133 0.07 -19.76 -5.38
C ILE A 133 1.16 -19.37 -6.37
N ASP A 134 1.06 -19.86 -7.60
CA ASP A 134 2.03 -19.54 -8.65
C ASP A 134 1.83 -18.12 -9.20
N ASN A 135 2.82 -17.63 -9.94
CA ASN A 135 2.81 -16.27 -10.49
C ASN A 135 1.65 -16.02 -11.49
N THR A 136 1.21 -17.05 -12.21
CA THR A 136 0.08 -16.94 -13.16
C THR A 136 -1.21 -16.71 -12.40
N THR A 137 -1.50 -17.60 -11.44
CA THR A 137 -2.67 -17.53 -10.56
C THR A 137 -2.70 -16.21 -9.78
N PHE A 138 -1.55 -15.79 -9.25
CA PHE A 138 -1.43 -14.51 -8.55
C PHE A 138 -1.81 -13.32 -9.43
N SER A 139 -1.31 -13.30 -10.67
CA SER A 139 -1.62 -12.25 -11.64
C SER A 139 -3.09 -12.27 -12.06
N GLU A 140 -3.68 -13.46 -12.26
CA GLU A 140 -5.10 -13.62 -12.60
C GLU A 140 -6.02 -13.09 -11.49
N ILE A 141 -5.74 -13.43 -10.23
CA ILE A 141 -6.49 -12.90 -9.07
C ILE A 141 -6.42 -11.38 -9.03
N ALA A 142 -5.22 -10.81 -9.24
CA ALA A 142 -5.02 -9.37 -9.23
C ALA A 142 -5.77 -8.65 -10.36
N MET A 143 -5.75 -9.22 -11.57
CA MET A 143 -6.45 -8.68 -12.73
C MET A 143 -7.97 -8.74 -12.55
N ASP A 144 -8.49 -9.87 -12.04
CA ASP A 144 -9.92 -10.02 -11.74
C ASP A 144 -10.38 -8.98 -10.72
N LEU A 145 -9.66 -8.85 -9.60
CA LEU A 145 -9.93 -7.83 -8.58
C LEU A 145 -9.98 -6.43 -9.18
N ASN A 146 -8.97 -6.07 -9.99
CA ASN A 146 -8.89 -4.76 -10.62
C ASN A 146 -10.06 -4.47 -11.54
N SER A 147 -10.45 -5.45 -12.36
CA SER A 147 -11.60 -5.32 -13.25
C SER A 147 -12.90 -5.12 -12.48
N ASN A 148 -13.11 -5.90 -11.42
CA ASN A 148 -14.31 -5.86 -10.59
C ASN A 148 -14.43 -4.55 -9.81
N LEU A 149 -13.32 -4.04 -9.26
CA LEU A 149 -13.29 -2.76 -8.55
C LEU A 149 -13.47 -1.57 -9.50
N SER A 150 -12.84 -1.61 -10.68
CA SER A 150 -12.97 -0.54 -11.68
C SER A 150 -14.42 -0.43 -12.20
N MET A 151 -15.12 -1.56 -12.38
CA MET A 151 -16.53 -1.52 -12.76
C MET A 151 -17.42 -0.91 -11.67
N ARG A 152 -17.11 -1.20 -10.39
CA ARG A 152 -17.88 -0.67 -9.26
C ARG A 152 -17.63 0.81 -9.03
N SER A 153 -16.41 1.33 -9.26
CA SER A 153 -16.13 2.76 -9.16
C SER A 153 -16.79 3.60 -10.27
N ILE A 154 -17.12 3.00 -11.41
CA ILE A 154 -17.83 3.66 -12.53
C ILE A 154 -19.35 3.76 -12.29
N SER A 155 -19.94 2.95 -11.40
CA SER A 155 -21.37 3.01 -11.05
C SER A 155 -21.62 3.81 -9.75
N PRO A 156 -22.15 5.05 -9.79
CA PRO A 156 -22.21 5.94 -8.62
C PRO A 156 -23.22 5.57 -7.52
N SER A 157 -23.90 4.42 -7.59
CA SER A 157 -25.08 4.15 -6.77
C SER A 157 -24.94 2.93 -5.88
N THR A 158 -24.09 3.00 -4.85
CA THR A 158 -24.31 2.19 -3.65
C THR A 158 -23.95 2.97 -2.39
N HIS A 159 -24.96 3.56 -1.74
CA HIS A 159 -24.81 4.02 -0.36
C HIS A 159 -24.70 2.80 0.55
N TYR A 160 -23.56 2.61 1.21
CA TYR A 160 -23.46 1.66 2.31
C TYR A 160 -23.84 2.35 3.60
N ASN A 161 -24.98 1.94 4.16
CA ASN A 161 -25.41 2.33 5.49
C ASN A 161 -24.55 1.55 6.50
N LEU A 162 -23.52 2.21 7.04
CA LEU A 162 -22.66 1.65 8.09
C LEU A 162 -23.38 1.69 9.44
N GLN A 163 -24.42 0.87 9.61
CA GLN A 163 -24.93 0.55 10.95
C GLN A 163 -24.45 -0.83 11.37
N ASN A 164 -23.47 -0.80 12.30
CA ASN A 164 -23.09 -1.82 13.28
C ASN A 164 -23.02 -3.30 12.85
N LYS A 165 -21.81 -3.86 12.99
CA LYS A 165 -21.46 -5.07 13.81
C LYS A 165 -20.49 -6.03 13.11
N SER A 166 -19.18 -5.88 13.37
CA SER A 166 -18.14 -6.94 13.47
C SER A 166 -16.73 -6.32 13.32
N ASN A 167 -15.78 -6.70 14.17
CA ASN A 167 -14.46 -6.07 14.39
C ASN A 167 -13.41 -6.28 13.28
N THR A 168 -13.76 -6.92 12.17
CA THR A 168 -12.98 -6.89 10.92
C THR A 168 -13.94 -7.25 9.80
N ILE A 169 -14.21 -6.33 8.89
CA ILE A 169 -15.14 -6.58 7.78
C ILE A 169 -14.34 -7.27 6.66
N ARG A 170 -14.70 -8.52 6.34
CA ARG A 170 -14.35 -9.14 5.06
C ARG A 170 -15.19 -8.47 3.98
N GLY A 171 -14.70 -7.38 3.41
CA GLY A 171 -15.42 -6.65 2.37
C GLY A 171 -14.70 -5.38 1.95
N ILE A 172 -14.87 -5.03 0.68
CA ILE A 172 -14.37 -3.78 0.09
C ILE A 172 -15.14 -2.61 0.72
N ALA A 173 -14.46 -1.73 1.43
CA ALA A 173 -15.03 -0.47 1.90
C ALA A 173 -14.95 0.60 0.79
N ILE A 174 -15.91 0.60 -0.15
CA ILE A 174 -15.96 1.65 -1.18
C ILE A 174 -16.46 2.95 -0.53
N TYR A 175 -15.55 3.81 -0.09
CA TYR A 175 -15.90 5.16 0.36
C TYR A 175 -15.93 6.12 -0.85
N ILE A 176 -17.11 6.53 -1.28
CA ILE A 176 -17.30 7.56 -2.33
C ILE A 176 -17.57 8.89 -1.64
N SER A 177 -16.66 9.84 -1.80
CA SER A 177 -16.89 11.23 -1.38
C SER A 177 -17.90 11.87 -2.33
N ILE A 178 -19.16 12.02 -1.92
CA ILE A 178 -20.12 12.82 -2.69
C ILE A 178 -19.88 14.29 -2.34
N LEU A 179 -19.31 15.06 -3.28
CA LEU A 179 -19.39 16.52 -3.25
C LEU A 179 -20.85 16.92 -3.50
N ILE A 180 -21.61 17.18 -2.44
CA ILE A 180 -22.85 17.96 -2.56
C ILE A 180 -22.44 19.42 -2.58
N HIS A 181 -22.61 20.08 -3.73
CA HIS A 181 -22.54 21.54 -3.85
C HIS A 181 -23.85 22.14 -3.34
#